data_AF-R6DNU0-F1
#
_entry.id   AF-R6DNU0-F1
#
_cell.length_a   1.000
_cell.length_b   1.000
_cell.length_c   1.000
_cell.angle_alpha   90.00
_cell.angle_beta   90.00
_cell.angle_gamma   90.00
#
_symmetry.space_group_name_H-M   'P 1'
#
loop_
_entity.id
_entity.type
_entity.pdbx_description
1 polymer ?
#
loop_
_entity_poly.entity_id
_entity_poly.type
_entity_poly.pdbx_seq_one_letter_code
_entity_poly.pdbx_strand_id
1 'polypeptide(L)' 'MGITTSKKIGNAVERNRSRRIIRAAFRENLPSIKGGYDFVFVARSRTKHLKSTDVSAIMAKHLAKAGVKKI' A
#
# COMPACT_ATOMS: atom_id res chain seq x y z
N MET A 1 9.63 -3.48 3.86
CA MET A 1 8.45 -2.62 3.60
C MET A 1 8.11 -1.79 4.84
N GLY A 2 8.34 -0.47 4.78
CA GLY A 2 7.88 0.49 5.78
C GLY A 2 6.47 1.00 5.48
N ILE A 3 5.68 1.29 6.52
CA ILE A 3 4.39 1.96 6.38
C ILE A 3 4.28 3.07 7.42
N THR A 4 4.12 4.31 6.95
CA THR A 4 3.93 5.48 7.80
C THR A 4 2.45 5.86 7.86
N THR A 5 1.89 5.92 9.06
CA THR A 5 0.51 6.36 9.32
C THR A 5 0.53 7.59 10.20
N SER A 6 0.01 8.72 9.69
CA SER A 6 -0.07 9.96 10.46
C SER A 6 -1.25 9.97 11.43
N LYS A 7 -1.19 10.82 12.47
CA LYS A 7 -2.33 11.05 13.39
C LYS A 7 -3.58 11.56 12.67
N LYS A 8 -3.42 12.24 11.51
CA LYS A 8 -4.53 12.76 10.66
C LYS A 8 -5.43 11.68 10.05
N ILE A 9 -5.02 10.41 10.09
CA ILE A 9 -5.86 9.29 9.63
C ILE A 9 -6.96 9.01 10.65
N GLY A 10 -6.67 9.19 11.94
CA GLY A 10 -7.60 9.01 13.05
C GLY A 10 -7.05 8.08 14.12
N ASN A 11 -7.95 7.32 14.76
CA ASN A 11 -7.62 6.56 15.97
C ASN A 11 -6.69 5.35 15.69
N ALA A 12 -6.30 4.62 16.75
CA ALA A 12 -5.41 3.48 16.61
C ALA A 12 -5.97 2.38 15.69
N VAL A 13 -7.27 2.09 15.79
CA VAL A 13 -7.96 1.06 14.99
C VAL A 13 -7.97 1.45 13.52
N GLU A 14 -8.29 2.70 13.20
CA GLU A 14 -8.29 3.22 11.84
C GLU A 14 -6.90 3.21 11.20
N ARG A 15 -5.86 3.62 11.94
CA ARG A 15 -4.47 3.55 11.49
C ARG A 15 -4.04 2.09 11.25
N ASN A 16 -4.43 1.17 12.12
CA ASN A 16 -4.15 -0.25 11.97
C ASN A 16 -4.90 -0.85 10.77
N ARG A 17 -6.15 -0.44 10.53
CA ARG A 17 -6.91 -0.81 9.33
C ARG A 17 -6.19 -0.37 8.07
N SER A 18 -5.73 0.88 7.99
CA SER A 18 -4.95 1.37 6.84
C SER A 18 -3.68 0.55 6.62
N ARG A 19 -2.93 0.24 7.70
CA ARG A 19 -1.73 -0.60 7.60
C ARG A 19 -2.06 -2.01 7.09
N ARG A 20 -3.14 -2.62 7.57
CA ARG A 20 -3.61 -3.95 7.13
C ARG A 20 -3.96 -3.96 5.64
N ILE A 21 -4.66 -2.94 5.17
CA ILE A 21 -5.06 -2.80 3.76
C ILE A 21 -3.86 -2.68 2.85
N ILE A 22 -2.92 -1.79 3.19
CA ILE A 22 -1.71 -1.60 2.38
C ILE A 22 -0.88 -2.88 2.36
N ARG A 23 -0.74 -3.58 3.50
CA ARG A 23 -0.03 -4.87 3.55
C ARG A 23 -0.69 -5.92 2.67
N ALA A 24 -2.02 -6.04 2.71
CA ALA A 24 -2.75 -7.00 1.91
C ALA A 24 -2.60 -6.71 0.40
N ALA A 25 -2.80 -5.45 -0.01
CA ALA A 25 -2.59 -5.01 -1.39
C ALA A 25 -1.15 -5.25 -1.87
N PHE A 26 -0.15 -5.00 -1.02
CA PHE A 26 1.25 -5.23 -1.35
C PHE A 26 1.56 -6.72 -1.55
N ARG A 27 1.02 -7.61 -0.70
CA ARG A 27 1.21 -9.06 -0.84
C ARG A 27 0.68 -9.60 -2.17
N GLU A 28 -0.48 -9.10 -2.61
CA GLU A 28 -1.07 -9.48 -3.89
C GLU A 28 -0.19 -9.06 -5.08
N ASN A 29 0.46 -7.89 -4.99
CA ASN A 29 1.35 -7.40 -6.06
C ASN A 29 2.77 -7.94 -5.97
N LEU A 30 3.19 -8.48 -4.82
CA LEU A 30 4.57 -8.90 -4.55
C LEU A 30 5.16 -9.83 -5.62
N PRO A 31 4.45 -10.85 -6.15
CA PRO A 31 5.00 -11.72 -7.19
C PRO A 31 5.36 -10.97 -8.48
N SER A 32 4.66 -9.87 -8.76
CA SER A 32 4.85 -9.04 -9.94
C SER A 32 5.96 -7.98 -9.79
N ILE A 33 6.58 -7.83 -8.62
CA ILE A 33 7.63 -6.84 -8.39
C ILE A 33 9.00 -7.46 -8.78
N LYS A 34 9.84 -6.72 -9.54
CA LYS A 34 11.25 -7.08 -9.81
C LYS A 34 12.15 -6.51 -8.71
N GLY A 35 13.22 -7.23 -8.36
CA GLY A 35 14.36 -6.69 -7.62
C GLY A 35 14.30 -6.78 -6.09
N GLY A 36 15.23 -6.07 -5.44
CA GLY A 36 15.42 -5.98 -3.98
C GLY A 36 15.23 -4.55 -3.47
N TYR A 37 14.13 -3.90 -3.84
CA TYR A 37 13.84 -2.52 -3.45
C TYR A 37 13.25 -2.41 -2.05
N ASP A 38 13.58 -1.32 -1.37
CA ASP A 38 12.94 -0.93 -0.12
C ASP A 38 11.73 -0.03 -0.37
N PHE A 39 10.54 -0.58 -0.14
CA PHE A 39 9.29 0.16 -0.27
C PHE A 39 8.89 0.84 1.05
N VAL A 40 8.61 2.15 0.97
CA VAL A 40 7.98 2.93 2.05
C VAL A 40 6.64 3.47 1.58
N PHE A 41 5.57 3.09 2.27
CA PHE A 41 4.22 3.54 1.94
C PHE A 41 3.72 4.57 2.94
N VAL A 42 3.21 5.69 2.44
CA VAL A 42 2.57 6.72 3.27
C VAL A 42 1.05 6.58 3.15
N ALA A 43 0.40 6.14 4.23
CA ALA A 43 -1.04 6.01 4.28
C ALA A 43 -1.70 7.41 4.29
N ARG A 44 -2.80 7.56 3.53
CA ARG A 44 -3.59 8.80 3.48
C ARG A 44 -4.93 8.58 4.18
N SER A 45 -5.60 9.65 4.61
CA SER A 45 -6.85 9.54 5.37
C SER A 45 -7.94 8.75 4.64
N ARG A 46 -7.98 8.80 3.29
CA ARG A 46 -8.92 7.99 2.49
C ARG A 46 -8.65 6.48 2.51
N THR A 47 -7.41 6.05 2.77
CA THR A 47 -7.03 4.63 2.77
C THR A 47 -7.82 3.81 3.80
N LYS A 48 -8.26 4.44 4.90
CA LYS A 48 -9.08 3.77 5.93
C LYS A 48 -10.52 3.49 5.52
N HIS A 49 -10.97 3.91 4.34
CA HIS A 49 -12.33 3.63 3.85
C HIS A 49 -12.35 2.67 2.66
N LEU A 50 -11.20 2.41 2.04
CA LEU A 50 -11.09 1.52 0.89
C LEU A 50 -10.97 0.05 1.30
N LYS A 51 -11.16 -0.86 0.34
CA LYS A 51 -10.79 -2.28 0.46
C LYS A 51 -9.36 -2.48 -0.05
N SER A 52 -8.75 -3.61 0.34
CA SER A 52 -7.43 -3.98 -0.15
C SER A 52 -7.39 -4.20 -1.66
N THR A 53 -8.47 -4.71 -2.26
CA THR A 53 -8.61 -4.90 -3.71
C THR A 53 -8.53 -3.57 -4.46
N ASP A 54 -9.22 -2.54 -3.97
CA ASP A 54 -9.19 -1.20 -4.59
C ASP A 54 -7.78 -0.61 -4.51
N VAL A 55 -7.15 -0.73 -3.34
CA VAL A 55 -5.78 -0.24 -3.12
C VAL A 55 -4.77 -1.04 -3.93
N SER A 56 -4.99 -2.33 -4.15
CA SER A 56 -4.14 -3.22 -4.97
C SER A 56 -4.10 -2.76 -6.42
N ALA A 57 -5.26 -2.49 -7.02
CA ALA A 57 -5.33 -1.97 -8.39
C ALA A 57 -4.63 -0.61 -8.54
N ILE A 58 -4.79 0.28 -7.56
CA ILE A 58 -4.12 1.59 -7.53
C ILE A 58 -2.61 1.41 -7.36
N MET A 59 -2.19 0.54 -6.44
CA MET A 59 -0.79 0.24 -6.16
C MET A 59 -0.10 -0.35 -7.39
N ALA A 60 -0.73 -1.27 -8.11
CA ALA A 60 -0.21 -1.84 -9.35
C ALA A 60 0.12 -0.76 -10.40
N LYS A 61 -0.76 0.25 -10.55
CA LYS A 61 -0.53 1.39 -11.45
C LYS A 61 0.67 2.23 -11.01
N HIS A 62 0.81 2.48 -9.71
CA HIS A 62 1.98 3.21 -9.18
C HIS A 62 3.28 2.43 -9.35
N LEU A 63 3.27 1.13 -9.10
CA LEU A 63 4.45 0.26 -9.29
C LEU A 63 4.87 0.17 -10.75
N ALA A 64 3.90 0.07 -11.68
CA ALA A 64 4.18 0.11 -13.11
C ALA A 64 4.80 1.45 -13.52
N LYS A 65 4.22 2.57 -13.05
CA LYS A 65 4.77 3.92 -13.32
C LYS A 65 6.17 4.12 -12.73
N ALA A 66 6.48 3.46 -11.62
CA ALA A 66 7.80 3.48 -11.00
C ALA A 66 8.81 2.53 -11.69
N GLY A 67 8.40 1.77 -12.71
CA GLY A 67 9.29 0.86 -13.45
C GLY A 67 9.70 -0.40 -12.68
N VAL A 68 9.08 -0.68 -11.53
CA VAL A 68 9.44 -1.82 -10.66
C VAL A 68 8.58 -3.07 -10.91
N LYS A 69 7.57 -2.97 -11.77
CA LYS A 69 6.70 -4.10 -12.13
C LYS A 69 7.34 -4.96 -13.22
N LYS A 70 7.29 -6.28 -13.07
CA LYS A 70 7.58 -7.26 -14.11
C LYS A 70 6.60 -7.03 -15.26
N ILE A 71 7.13 -6.56 -16.40
CA ILE A 71 6.48 -6.71 -17.71
C ILE A 71 6.33 -8.20 -17.97
#